data_AF-A0A947P7U8-F1
#
_entry.id   AF-A0A947P7U8-F1
#
_cell.length_a   1.000
_cell.length_b   1.000
_cell.length_c   1.000
_cell.angle_alpha   90.00
_cell.angle_beta   90.00
_cell.angle_gamma   90.00
#
_symmetry.space_group_name_H-M   'P 1'
#
loop_
_entity.id
_entity.type
_entity.pdbx_description
1 polymer ?
#
loop_
_entity_poly.entity_id
_entity_poly.type
_entity_poly.pdbx_seq_one_letter_code
_entity_poly.pdbx_strand_id
1 'polypeptide(L)'
;MGKDDIQENRQSLEDMFFRKQDQKLVDQYRALQKMKETQAALAKVSGIRNDAILKKLVELNIRPETLVSLSLVPLVEIAWADGHVDTREKNAILNAVNQSKQVCGSMDHELLERWLKQRPPPQLLEAWMHYMRGLCEQLRREEVTALKEEFIKQARTIADASGGFLHLGGNISKSEGNLLQKLESAFVAGGV
;
A
#
# COMPACT_ATOMS: atom_id res chain seq x y z
N MET A 1 35.98 -31.43 -45.11
CA MET A 1 34.97 -30.40 -44.77
C MET A 1 34.08 -30.20 -45.97
N GLY A 2 32.88 -30.78 -45.92
CA GLY A 2 31.88 -30.66 -46.98
C GLY A 2 31.04 -29.40 -46.79
N LYS A 3 30.37 -28.93 -47.86
CA LYS A 3 29.38 -27.84 -47.77
C LYS A 3 28.28 -28.10 -46.73
N ASP A 4 28.02 -29.37 -46.43
CA ASP A 4 27.02 -29.82 -45.47
C ASP A 4 27.40 -29.46 -44.02
N ASP A 5 28.68 -29.56 -43.64
CA ASP A 5 29.16 -29.18 -42.29
C ASP A 5 28.92 -27.68 -42.00
N ILE A 6 29.05 -26.82 -43.02
CA ILE A 6 28.86 -25.37 -42.90
C ILE A 6 27.37 -25.03 -42.82
N GLN A 7 26.52 -25.77 -43.55
CA GLN A 7 25.07 -25.59 -43.55
C GLN A 7 24.45 -26.01 -42.21
N GLU A 8 24.89 -27.15 -41.66
CA GLU A 8 24.40 -27.70 -40.40
C GLU A 8 24.82 -26.83 -39.20
N ASN A 9 26.06 -26.32 -39.22
CA ASN A 9 26.55 -25.39 -38.20
C ASN A 9 25.84 -24.02 -38.27
N ARG A 10 25.46 -23.58 -39.48
CA ARG A 10 24.66 -22.36 -39.67
C ARG A 10 23.22 -22.52 -39.14
N GLN A 11 22.57 -23.66 -39.40
CA GLN A 11 21.26 -23.97 -38.86
C GLN A 11 21.27 -24.06 -37.33
N SER A 12 22.31 -24.68 -36.75
CA SER A 12 22.48 -24.75 -35.30
C SER A 12 22.65 -23.36 -34.66
N LEU A 13 23.39 -22.45 -35.31
CA LEU A 13 23.55 -21.06 -34.85
C LEU A 13 22.25 -20.26 -34.96
N GLU A 14 21.51 -20.43 -36.06
CA GLU A 14 20.19 -19.81 -36.26
C GLU A 14 19.20 -20.30 -35.20
N ASP A 15 19.12 -21.62 -34.94
CA ASP A 15 18.28 -22.21 -33.90
C ASP A 15 18.64 -21.72 -32.49
N MET A 16 19.92 -21.64 -32.16
CA MET A 16 20.37 -21.08 -30.87
C MET A 16 20.02 -19.60 -30.73
N PHE A 17 20.06 -18.83 -31.81
CA PHE A 17 19.67 -17.43 -31.81
C PHE A 17 18.16 -17.27 -31.58
N PHE A 18 17.33 -18.02 -32.32
CA PHE A 18 15.87 -18.02 -32.14
C PHE A 18 15.48 -18.45 -30.72
N ARG A 19 16.05 -19.54 -30.19
CA ARG A 19 15.78 -20.00 -28.81
C ARG A 19 16.14 -18.95 -27.76
N LYS A 20 17.26 -18.25 -27.91
CA LYS A 20 17.65 -17.17 -26.99
C LYS A 20 16.70 -15.98 -27.07
N GLN A 21 16.20 -15.65 -28.26
CA GLN A 21 15.27 -14.55 -28.46
C GLN A 21 13.88 -14.88 -27.91
N ASP A 22 13.40 -16.10 -28.14
CA ASP A 22 12.14 -16.61 -27.59
C ASP A 22 12.19 -16.66 -26.06
N GLN A 23 13.30 -17.13 -25.49
CA GLN A 23 13.47 -17.15 -24.03
C GLN A 23 13.39 -15.74 -23.43
N LYS A 24 14.06 -14.75 -24.05
CA LYS A 24 13.98 -13.35 -23.62
C LYS A 24 12.54 -12.82 -23.68
N LEU A 25 11.79 -13.16 -24.72
CA LEU A 25 10.41 -12.71 -24.89
C LEU A 25 9.49 -13.32 -23.82
N VAL A 26 9.68 -14.61 -23.52
CA VAL A 26 8.97 -15.32 -22.45
C VAL A 26 9.29 -14.71 -21.08
N ASP A 27 10.56 -14.43 -20.80
CA ASP A 27 10.99 -13.85 -19.52
C ASP A 27 10.45 -12.42 -19.34
N GLN A 28 10.46 -11.62 -20.40
CA GLN A 28 9.85 -10.28 -20.41
C GLN A 28 8.33 -10.35 -20.16
N TYR A 29 7.64 -11.27 -20.83
CA TYR A 29 6.20 -11.46 -20.65
C TYR A 29 5.85 -11.85 -19.22
N ARG A 30 6.60 -12.80 -18.63
CA ARG A 30 6.45 -13.22 -17.24
C ARG A 30 6.71 -12.06 -16.26
N ALA A 31 7.75 -11.27 -16.49
CA ALA A 31 8.05 -10.11 -15.67
C ALA A 31 6.90 -9.09 -15.70
N LEU A 32 6.37 -8.78 -16.89
CA LEU A 32 5.23 -7.88 -17.04
C LEU A 32 3.96 -8.40 -16.36
N GLN A 33 3.67 -9.70 -16.44
CA GLN A 33 2.55 -10.30 -15.72
C GLN A 33 2.71 -10.14 -14.21
N LYS A 34 3.88 -10.49 -13.67
CA LYS A 34 4.16 -10.37 -12.23
C LYS A 34 4.04 -8.93 -11.75
N MET A 35 4.50 -7.96 -12.54
CA MET A 35 4.33 -6.54 -12.23
C MET A 35 2.85 -6.16 -12.17
N LYS A 36 2.04 -6.57 -13.15
CA LYS A 36 0.60 -6.29 -13.17
C LYS A 36 -0.15 -6.94 -12.01
N GLU A 37 0.21 -8.19 -11.68
CA GLU A 37 -0.35 -8.90 -10.52
C GLU A 37 -0.01 -8.18 -9.21
N THR A 38 1.24 -7.74 -9.05
CA THR A 38 1.67 -6.99 -7.87
C THR A 38 0.96 -5.63 -7.80
N GLN A 39 0.83 -4.92 -8.93
CA GLN A 39 0.11 -3.65 -9.01
C GLN A 39 -1.37 -3.82 -8.61
N ALA A 40 -2.04 -4.86 -9.11
CA ALA A 40 -3.43 -5.16 -8.77
C ALA A 40 -3.59 -5.55 -7.29
N ALA A 41 -2.64 -6.30 -6.74
CA ALA A 41 -2.63 -6.65 -5.33
C ALA A 41 -2.42 -5.41 -4.43
N LEU A 42 -1.48 -4.52 -4.81
CA LEU A 42 -1.25 -3.25 -4.13
C LEU A 42 -2.49 -2.35 -4.19
N ALA A 43 -3.14 -2.23 -5.35
CA ALA A 43 -4.36 -1.44 -5.52
C ALA A 43 -5.48 -1.95 -4.61
N LYS A 44 -5.67 -3.27 -4.61
CA LYS A 44 -6.70 -3.94 -3.80
C LYS A 44 -6.46 -3.69 -2.31
N VAL A 45 -5.23 -3.89 -1.86
CA VAL A 45 -4.86 -3.81 -0.44
C VAL A 45 -4.83 -2.38 0.08
N SER A 46 -4.23 -1.46 -0.65
CA SER A 46 -4.03 -0.10 -0.18
C SER A 46 -5.22 0.83 -0.41
N GLY A 47 -6.15 0.43 -1.28
CA GLY A 47 -7.22 1.31 -1.76
C GLY A 47 -6.76 2.36 -2.77
N ILE A 48 -5.45 2.41 -3.09
CA ILE A 48 -4.88 3.34 -4.05
C ILE A 48 -5.37 3.01 -5.45
N ARG A 49 -5.90 4.01 -6.15
CA ARG A 49 -6.42 3.87 -7.54
C ARG A 49 -5.54 4.56 -8.56
N ASN A 50 -4.62 5.40 -8.13
CA ASN A 50 -3.69 6.06 -9.03
C ASN A 50 -2.65 5.06 -9.55
N ASP A 51 -2.76 4.72 -10.83
CA ASP A 51 -1.89 3.75 -11.50
C ASP A 51 -0.41 4.14 -11.50
N ALA A 52 -0.08 5.44 -11.52
CA ALA A 52 1.30 5.90 -11.45
C ALA A 52 1.92 5.62 -10.08
N ILE A 53 1.16 5.81 -9.01
CA ILE A 53 1.59 5.49 -7.64
C ILE A 53 1.78 3.98 -7.51
N LEU A 54 0.82 3.18 -7.95
CA LEU A 54 0.89 1.72 -7.87
C LEU A 54 2.10 1.17 -8.64
N LYS A 55 2.37 1.72 -9.83
CA LYS A 55 3.56 1.38 -10.60
C LYS A 55 4.84 1.74 -9.85
N LYS A 56 4.89 2.91 -9.21
CA LYS A 56 6.04 3.33 -8.40
C LYS A 56 6.26 2.40 -7.19
N LEU A 57 5.18 1.96 -6.53
CA LEU A 57 5.28 1.00 -5.43
C LEU A 57 5.87 -0.34 -5.90
N VAL A 58 5.48 -0.81 -7.09
CA VAL A 58 6.09 -2.02 -7.71
C VAL A 58 7.57 -1.79 -8.02
N GLU A 59 7.93 -0.63 -8.59
CA GLU A 59 9.32 -0.26 -8.89
C GLU A 59 10.20 -0.20 -7.63
N LEU A 60 9.64 0.27 -6.51
CA LEU A 60 10.31 0.29 -5.20
C LEU A 60 10.32 -1.08 -4.50
N ASN A 61 9.82 -2.14 -5.16
CA ASN A 61 9.73 -3.50 -4.63
C ASN A 61 8.95 -3.58 -3.31
N ILE A 62 7.95 -2.70 -3.15
CA ILE A 62 7.06 -2.70 -1.98
C ILE A 62 6.05 -3.82 -2.15
N ARG A 63 6.04 -4.73 -1.19
CA ARG A 63 5.11 -5.86 -1.22
C ARG A 63 3.73 -5.46 -0.66
N PRO A 64 2.64 -6.04 -1.18
CA PRO A 64 1.30 -5.79 -0.67
C PRO A 64 1.18 -5.96 0.85
N GLU A 65 1.77 -7.02 1.43
CA GLU A 65 1.65 -7.28 2.87
C GLU A 65 2.32 -6.18 3.71
N THR A 66 3.44 -5.62 3.23
CA THR A 66 4.12 -4.51 3.92
C THR A 66 3.23 -3.26 3.91
N LEU A 67 2.54 -3.02 2.81
CA LEU A 67 1.64 -1.89 2.68
C LEU A 67 0.36 -2.05 3.51
N VAL A 68 -0.16 -3.27 3.68
CA VAL A 68 -1.27 -3.54 4.62
C VAL A 68 -0.86 -3.09 6.03
N SER A 69 0.25 -3.63 6.55
CA SER A 69 0.61 -3.38 7.95
C SER A 69 0.91 -1.89 8.19
N LEU A 70 1.46 -1.19 7.19
CA LEU A 70 1.69 0.25 7.24
C LEU A 70 0.39 1.06 7.15
N SER A 71 -0.64 0.61 6.42
CA SER A 71 -1.92 1.33 6.33
C SER A 71 -2.74 1.24 7.62
N LEU A 72 -2.47 0.24 8.47
CA LEU A 72 -3.11 0.09 9.78
C LEU A 72 -2.62 1.10 10.82
N VAL A 73 -1.36 1.54 10.74
CA VAL A 73 -0.74 2.40 11.78
C VAL A 73 -1.53 3.69 12.00
N PRO A 74 -1.85 4.48 10.96
CA PRO A 74 -2.60 5.72 11.17
C PRO A 74 -4.02 5.49 11.67
N LEU A 75 -4.67 4.42 11.24
CA LEU A 75 -6.03 4.08 11.66
C LEU A 75 -6.08 3.80 13.16
N VAL A 76 -5.11 3.03 13.66
CA VAL A 76 -4.96 2.76 15.08
C VAL A 76 -4.62 4.03 15.85
N GLU A 77 -3.67 4.84 15.37
CA GLU A 77 -3.31 6.07 16.08
C GLU A 77 -4.48 7.04 16.20
N ILE A 78 -5.32 7.15 15.16
CA ILE A 78 -6.55 7.97 15.23
C ILE A 78 -7.55 7.38 16.21
N ALA A 79 -7.70 6.05 16.28
CA ALA A 79 -8.53 5.42 17.31
C ALA A 79 -8.07 5.83 18.73
N TRP A 80 -6.75 5.88 18.94
CA TRP A 80 -6.15 6.26 20.23
C TRP A 80 -5.99 7.77 20.43
N ALA A 81 -6.49 8.62 19.54
CA ALA A 81 -6.28 10.08 19.59
C ALA A 81 -6.80 10.69 20.89
N ASP A 82 -7.93 10.21 21.40
CA ASP A 82 -8.53 10.63 22.67
C ASP A 82 -7.98 9.85 23.89
N GLY A 83 -6.91 9.07 23.69
CA GLY A 83 -6.19 8.36 24.75
C GLY A 83 -6.84 7.05 25.22
N HIS A 84 -8.02 6.72 24.70
CA HIS A 84 -8.71 5.45 24.95
C HIS A 84 -9.44 5.01 23.67
N VAL A 85 -9.63 3.70 23.54
CA VAL A 85 -10.47 3.08 22.51
C VAL A 85 -11.48 2.22 23.23
N ASP A 86 -12.77 2.49 23.05
CA ASP A 86 -13.80 1.70 23.70
C ASP A 86 -14.11 0.39 22.92
N THR A 87 -14.83 -0.54 23.56
CA THR A 87 -15.17 -1.83 22.94
C THR A 87 -16.05 -1.68 21.69
N ARG A 88 -16.90 -0.65 21.65
CA ARG A 88 -17.79 -0.38 20.51
C ARG A 88 -16.97 0.12 19.33
N GLU A 89 -16.08 1.09 19.52
CA GLU A 89 -15.16 1.63 18.52
C GLU A 89 -14.24 0.54 17.99
N LYS A 90 -13.64 -0.26 18.89
CA LYS A 90 -12.82 -1.40 18.50
C LYS A 90 -13.57 -2.37 17.59
N ASN A 91 -14.77 -2.81 18.00
CA ASN A 91 -15.57 -3.75 17.21
C ASN A 91 -15.98 -3.14 15.87
N ALA A 92 -16.27 -1.85 15.85
CA ALA A 92 -16.72 -1.18 14.65
C ALA A 92 -15.56 -0.95 13.65
N ILE A 93 -14.34 -0.66 14.12
CA ILE A 93 -13.13 -0.64 13.28
C ILE A 93 -12.81 -2.04 12.74
N LEU A 94 -12.84 -3.08 13.59
CA LEU A 94 -12.63 -4.46 13.15
C LEU A 94 -13.66 -4.89 12.11
N ASN A 95 -14.93 -4.53 12.32
CA ASN A 95 -15.99 -4.80 11.35
C ASN A 95 -15.80 -4.01 10.05
N ALA A 96 -15.40 -2.74 10.11
CA ALA A 96 -15.13 -1.92 8.93
C ALA A 96 -13.99 -2.52 8.08
N VAL A 97 -12.91 -2.97 8.75
CA VAL A 97 -11.78 -3.64 8.08
C VAL A 97 -12.20 -5.00 7.52
N ASN A 98 -13.01 -5.78 8.26
CA ASN A 98 -13.52 -7.08 7.80
C ASN A 98 -14.53 -6.98 6.65
N GLN A 99 -15.36 -5.94 6.63
CA GLN A 99 -16.28 -5.66 5.52
C GLN A 99 -15.53 -5.15 4.31
N SER A 100 -14.48 -4.36 4.55
CA SER A 100 -13.47 -4.01 3.57
C SER A 100 -12.50 -5.18 3.32
N LYS A 101 -13.02 -6.38 2.98
CA LYS A 101 -12.29 -7.62 2.57
C LYS A 101 -11.25 -7.42 1.45
N GLN A 102 -11.03 -6.18 1.05
CA GLN A 102 -10.04 -5.66 0.14
C GLN A 102 -8.71 -5.35 0.83
N VAL A 103 -8.67 -5.02 2.13
CA VAL A 103 -7.50 -4.36 2.76
C VAL A 103 -6.63 -5.27 3.65
N CYS A 104 -7.14 -6.33 4.28
CA CYS A 104 -6.36 -7.08 5.28
C CYS A 104 -6.53 -8.60 5.16
N GLY A 105 -5.40 -9.32 5.18
CA GLY A 105 -5.37 -10.78 5.35
C GLY A 105 -5.61 -11.19 6.79
N SER A 106 -5.57 -12.49 7.09
CA SER A 106 -5.78 -13.02 8.45
C SER A 106 -4.73 -12.56 9.47
N MET A 107 -3.46 -12.37 9.06
CA MET A 107 -2.38 -11.86 9.92
C MET A 107 -2.59 -10.41 10.34
N ASP A 108 -3.15 -9.58 9.46
CA ASP A 108 -3.36 -8.16 9.70
C ASP A 108 -4.52 -7.92 10.68
N HIS A 109 -5.49 -8.84 10.73
CA HIS A 109 -6.60 -8.79 11.69
C HIS A 109 -6.14 -9.02 13.14
N GLU A 110 -5.27 -10.01 13.38
CA GLU A 110 -4.76 -10.27 14.74
C GLU A 110 -3.88 -9.11 15.25
N LEU A 111 -3.05 -8.55 14.35
CA LEU A 111 -2.22 -7.38 14.65
C LEU A 111 -3.07 -6.16 14.98
N LEU A 112 -4.09 -5.88 14.17
CA LEU A 112 -5.05 -4.80 14.40
C LEU A 112 -5.79 -5.00 15.73
N GLU A 113 -6.26 -6.21 16.03
CA GLU A 113 -6.94 -6.48 17.30
C GLU A 113 -6.03 -6.21 18.50
N ARG A 114 -4.75 -6.61 18.41
CA ARG A 114 -3.75 -6.36 19.45
C ARG A 114 -3.51 -4.86 19.65
N TRP A 115 -3.38 -4.11 18.56
CA TRP A 115 -3.16 -2.67 18.59
C TRP A 115 -4.38 -1.86 19.07
N LEU A 116 -5.60 -2.36 18.86
CA LEU A 116 -6.80 -1.76 19.42
C LEU A 116 -7.00 -2.13 20.91
N LYS A 117 -6.44 -3.25 21.38
CA LYS A 117 -6.42 -3.60 22.82
C LYS A 117 -5.36 -2.80 23.57
N GLN A 118 -4.20 -2.61 22.95
CA GLN A 118 -3.06 -1.92 23.54
C GLN A 118 -2.45 -1.01 22.48
N ARG A 119 -2.38 0.29 22.81
CA ARG A 119 -1.79 1.30 21.94
C ARG A 119 -0.39 0.86 21.46
N PRO A 120 -0.10 0.93 20.16
CA PRO A 120 1.22 0.62 19.64
C PRO A 120 2.27 1.59 20.19
N PRO A 121 3.56 1.21 20.17
CA PRO A 121 4.64 2.11 20.55
C PRO A 121 4.66 3.36 19.66
N PRO A 122 4.90 4.57 20.21
CA PRO A 122 4.87 5.80 19.44
C PRO A 122 5.90 5.84 18.30
N GLN A 123 7.00 5.08 18.42
CA GLN A 123 8.01 4.92 17.37
C GLN A 123 7.44 4.34 16.07
N LEU A 124 6.34 3.59 16.15
CA LEU A 124 5.69 3.03 14.97
C LEU A 124 5.06 4.11 14.11
N LEU A 125 4.41 5.11 14.72
CA LEU A 125 3.88 6.26 14.02
C LEU A 125 5.03 7.09 13.41
N GLU A 126 6.13 7.28 14.13
CA GLU A 126 7.31 7.98 13.61
C GLU A 126 7.89 7.26 12.39
N ALA A 127 8.07 5.93 12.47
CA ALA A 127 8.55 5.12 11.36
C ALA A 127 7.60 5.21 10.15
N TRP A 128 6.29 5.19 10.37
CA TRP A 128 5.30 5.39 9.32
C TRP A 128 5.43 6.77 8.67
N MET A 129 5.60 7.85 9.46
CA MET A 129 5.78 9.20 8.93
C MET A 129 7.07 9.31 8.09
N HIS A 130 8.16 8.69 8.54
CA HIS A 130 9.41 8.64 7.77
C HIS A 130 9.25 7.89 6.46
N TYR A 131 8.58 6.74 6.47
CA TYR A 131 8.27 5.98 5.28
C TYR A 131 7.43 6.80 4.29
N MET A 132 6.36 7.44 4.76
CA MET A 132 5.48 8.25 3.90
C MET A 132 6.20 9.43 3.28
N ARG A 133 7.06 10.12 4.03
CA ARG A 133 7.90 11.20 3.49
C ARG A 133 8.84 10.70 2.40
N GLY A 134 9.55 9.59 2.66
CA GLY A 134 10.43 8.98 1.67
C GLY A 134 9.67 8.52 0.41
N LEU A 135 8.44 8.01 0.58
CA LEU A 135 7.57 7.69 -0.55
C LEU A 135 7.17 8.94 -1.34
N CYS A 136 6.76 10.02 -0.65
CA CYS A 136 6.38 11.28 -1.27
C CYS A 136 7.54 11.98 -2.00
N GLU A 137 8.78 11.79 -1.58
CA GLU A 137 9.98 12.27 -2.29
C GLU A 137 10.17 11.58 -3.66
N GLN A 138 9.65 10.37 -3.82
CA GLN A 138 9.71 9.62 -5.08
C GLN A 138 8.53 9.92 -6.02
N LEU A 139 7.55 10.69 -5.56
CA LEU A 139 6.31 10.99 -6.29
C LEU A 139 6.29 12.44 -6.78
N ARG A 140 5.59 12.67 -7.88
CA ARG A 140 5.26 14.03 -8.35
C ARG A 140 4.24 14.66 -7.41
N ARG A 141 4.17 16.00 -7.40
CA ARG A 141 3.23 16.75 -6.54
C ARG A 141 1.78 16.29 -6.71
N GLU A 142 1.35 16.05 -7.94
CA GLU A 142 0.01 15.56 -8.26
C GLU A 142 -0.24 14.15 -7.70
N GLU A 143 0.78 13.28 -7.75
CA GLU A 143 0.72 11.92 -7.20
C GLU A 143 0.68 11.95 -5.66
N VAL A 144 1.43 12.86 -5.02
CA VAL A 144 1.36 13.06 -3.56
C VAL A 144 -0.02 13.57 -3.13
N THR A 145 -0.59 14.52 -3.86
CA THR A 145 -1.95 15.02 -3.60
C THR A 145 -2.98 13.91 -3.74
N ALA A 146 -2.92 13.12 -4.81
CA ALA A 146 -3.81 11.98 -5.01
C ALA A 146 -3.68 10.94 -3.88
N LEU A 147 -2.45 10.63 -3.47
CA LEU A 147 -2.19 9.71 -2.36
C LEU A 147 -2.81 10.21 -1.05
N LYS A 148 -2.63 11.50 -0.77
CA LYS A 148 -3.19 12.16 0.42
C LYS A 148 -4.71 12.09 0.42
N GLU A 149 -5.34 12.43 -0.70
CA GLU A 149 -6.81 12.42 -0.84
C GLU A 149 -7.39 11.01 -0.65
N GLU A 150 -6.78 10.00 -1.26
CA GLU A 150 -7.19 8.61 -1.10
C GLU A 150 -7.05 8.14 0.35
N PHE A 151 -5.93 8.48 1.00
CA PHE A 151 -5.69 8.17 2.40
C PHE A 151 -6.74 8.80 3.33
N ILE A 152 -7.02 10.11 3.17
CA ILE A 152 -8.04 10.81 3.97
C ILE A 152 -9.41 10.19 3.74
N LYS A 153 -9.74 9.88 2.48
CA LYS A 153 -11.01 9.23 2.14
C LYS A 153 -11.15 7.87 2.81
N GLN A 154 -10.07 7.10 2.86
CA GLN A 154 -10.08 5.78 3.50
C GLN A 154 -10.20 5.88 5.03
N ALA A 155 -9.48 6.82 5.66
CA ALA A 155 -9.62 7.11 7.07
C ALA A 155 -11.07 7.51 7.42
N ARG A 156 -11.69 8.38 6.63
CA ARG A 156 -13.11 8.76 6.77
C ARG A 156 -14.06 7.58 6.57
N THR A 157 -13.84 6.74 5.56
CA THR A 157 -14.70 5.58 5.29
C THR A 157 -14.70 4.60 6.47
N ILE A 158 -13.54 4.35 7.06
CA ILE A 158 -13.41 3.47 8.24
C ILE A 158 -14.06 4.14 9.45
N ALA A 159 -13.93 5.46 9.56
CA ALA A 159 -14.56 6.21 10.62
C ALA A 159 -16.09 6.20 10.56
N ASP A 160 -16.66 6.44 9.37
CA ASP A 160 -18.11 6.41 9.14
C ASP A 160 -18.68 5.02 9.39
N ALA A 161 -18.00 3.97 8.92
CA ALA A 161 -18.38 2.58 9.15
C ALA A 161 -18.32 2.17 10.62
N SER A 162 -17.43 2.80 11.40
CA SER A 162 -17.34 2.55 12.83
C SER A 162 -18.49 3.19 13.63
N GLY A 163 -19.24 4.12 13.02
CA GLY A 163 -20.36 4.82 13.66
C GLY A 163 -20.00 5.57 14.95
N GLY A 164 -18.72 5.89 15.15
CA GLY A 164 -18.21 6.43 16.42
C GLY A 164 -16.86 7.12 16.35
N PHE A 165 -15.97 6.70 15.44
CA PHE A 165 -14.62 7.29 15.26
C PHE A 165 -14.64 8.72 14.70
N LEU A 166 -15.81 9.16 14.23
CA LEU A 166 -16.12 10.56 13.98
C LEU A 166 -17.48 10.89 14.63
N HIS A 167 -17.51 10.64 15.95
CA HIS A 167 -18.47 11.12 16.93
C HIS A 167 -19.83 10.42 16.95
N LEU A 168 -20.27 10.10 18.17
CA LEU A 168 -21.67 10.09 18.51
C LEU A 168 -22.24 11.53 18.42
N GLY A 169 -22.27 12.12 17.21
CA GLY A 169 -22.87 13.44 16.92
C GLY A 169 -21.89 14.56 16.54
N GLY A 170 -21.39 14.58 15.31
CA GLY A 170 -21.10 15.81 14.55
C GLY A 170 -19.78 16.62 14.69
N ASN A 171 -18.96 16.53 15.75
CA ASN A 171 -17.66 17.26 15.82
C ASN A 171 -16.36 16.47 16.12
N ILE A 172 -15.35 16.60 15.24
CA ILE A 172 -13.98 16.06 15.38
C ILE A 172 -13.40 16.55 16.71
N SER A 173 -12.93 15.61 17.53
CA SER A 173 -12.24 15.96 18.77
C SER A 173 -11.01 16.81 18.41
N LYS A 174 -10.64 17.76 19.27
CA LYS A 174 -9.41 18.55 19.05
C LYS A 174 -8.17 17.63 18.93
N SER A 175 -8.15 16.51 19.65
CA SER A 175 -7.05 15.55 19.63
C SER A 175 -7.02 14.76 18.32
N GLU A 176 -8.18 14.30 17.84
CA GLU A 176 -8.34 13.66 16.53
C GLU A 176 -7.91 14.59 15.39
N GLY A 177 -8.38 15.85 15.43
CA GLY A 177 -8.03 16.87 14.44
C GLY A 177 -6.52 17.16 14.41
N ASN A 178 -5.89 17.29 15.58
CA ASN A 178 -4.44 17.50 15.69
C ASN A 178 -3.65 16.31 15.13
N LEU A 179 -4.11 15.08 15.38
CA LEU A 179 -3.46 13.89 14.86
C LEU A 179 -3.64 13.76 13.35
N LEU A 180 -4.84 14.01 12.83
CA LEU A 180 -5.08 14.06 11.39
C LEU A 180 -4.16 15.08 10.72
N GLN A 181 -4.03 16.28 11.28
CA GLN A 181 -3.09 17.29 10.77
C GLN A 181 -1.64 16.81 10.82
N LYS A 182 -1.24 16.09 11.89
CA LYS A 182 0.08 15.47 12.00
C LYS A 182 0.30 14.40 10.91
N LEU A 183 -0.68 13.55 10.65
CA LEU A 183 -0.61 12.55 9.59
C LEU A 183 -0.56 13.19 8.20
N GLU A 184 -1.36 14.22 7.96
CA GLU A 184 -1.35 14.99 6.72
C GLU A 184 0.01 15.66 6.45
N SER A 185 0.74 16.06 7.50
CA SER A 185 2.09 16.62 7.38
C SER A 185 3.14 15.62 6.89
N ALA A 186 2.82 14.33 6.82
CA ALA A 186 3.70 13.33 6.21
C ALA A 186 3.65 13.39 4.66
N PHE A 187 2.57 13.95 4.09
CA PHE A 187 2.36 14.03 2.64
C PHE A 187 2.93 15.31 2.04
N VAL A 188 4.22 15.56 2.27
CA VAL A 188 4.94 16.70 1.67
C VAL A 188 5.62 16.22 0.41
N ALA A 189 5.27 16.84 -0.73
CA ALA A 189 5.97 16.56 -1.97
C ALA A 189 7.42 17.05 -1.88
N GLY A 190 8.37 16.21 -2.32
CA GLY A 190 9.73 16.63 -2.55
C GLY A 190 9.76 17.82 -3.51
N GLY A 191 10.47 18.89 -3.15
CA GLY A 191 10.67 20.04 -4.02
C GLY A 191 11.51 19.64 -5.23
N VAL A 192 10.82 19.30 -6.33
CA VAL A 192 11.36 19.34 -7.69
C VAL A 192 10.45 20.25 -8.51
#